data_AF-C6LB77-F1
#
_entry.id   AF-C6LB77-F1
#
_cell.length_a   1.000
_cell.length_b   1.000
_cell.length_c   1.000
_cell.angle_alpha   90.00
_cell.angle_beta   90.00
_cell.angle_gamma   90.00
#
_symmetry.space_group_name_H-M   'P 1'
#
loop_
_entity.id
_entity.type
_entity.pdbx_description
1 polymer ?
#
loop_
_entity_poly.entity_id
_entity_poly.type
_entity_poly.pdbx_seq_one_letter_code
_entity_poly.pdbx_strand_id
1 'polypeptide(L)'
;MRSNKKQYDDDDGRIIADMSALSPGGGRKRFASPEKEQEESGREERPWEDTFTKEERRMYTLGALKAALLIAMVFIIGLGLVTAFLLFLWS
;
A
#
# COMPACT_ATOMS: atom_id res chain seq x y z
N MET A 1 5.06 -40.77 -17.32
CA MET A 1 6.50 -41.13 -17.23
C MET A 1 7.02 -40.70 -15.87
N ARG A 2 7.49 -41.62 -15.01
CA ARG A 2 8.10 -41.30 -13.72
C ARG A 2 9.59 -41.02 -13.96
N SER A 3 10.05 -39.79 -13.71
CA SER A 3 11.48 -39.47 -13.72
C SER A 3 12.14 -40.08 -12.49
N ASN A 4 13.04 -41.04 -12.67
CA ASN A 4 13.89 -41.53 -11.59
C ASN A 4 14.78 -40.39 -11.11
N LYS A 5 14.62 -39.97 -9.86
CA LYS A 5 15.51 -39.01 -9.22
C LYS A 5 16.82 -39.73 -8.90
N LYS A 6 17.94 -39.17 -9.34
CA LYS A 6 19.27 -39.66 -8.97
C LYS A 6 19.49 -39.29 -7.50
N GLN A 7 19.70 -40.29 -6.66
CA GLN A 7 20.00 -40.13 -5.26
C GLN A 7 21.50 -40.39 -5.08
N TYR A 8 22.19 -39.43 -4.46
CA TYR A 8 23.63 -39.48 -4.24
C TYR A 8 23.87 -39.83 -2.76
N ASP A 9 24.87 -40.66 -2.46
CA ASP A 9 25.10 -41.19 -1.10
C ASP A 9 25.48 -40.10 -0.08
N ASP A 10 25.99 -38.95 -0.55
CA ASP A 10 26.36 -37.79 0.27
C ASP A 10 25.22 -36.75 0.41
N ASP A 11 24.03 -37.03 -0.13
CA ASP A 11 22.88 -36.14 -0.05
C ASP A 11 22.02 -36.49 1.18
N ASP A 12 22.19 -35.73 2.27
CA ASP A 12 21.42 -35.83 3.52
C ASP A 12 19.90 -35.57 3.36
N GLY A 13 19.43 -35.34 2.13
CA GLY A 13 18.02 -35.10 1.80
C GLY A 13 17.50 -33.75 2.29
N ARG A 14 18.38 -32.90 2.84
CA ARG A 14 18.04 -31.56 3.34
C ARG A 14 18.07 -30.56 2.19
N ILE A 15 16.90 -30.07 1.84
CA ILE A 15 16.76 -28.99 0.85
C ILE A 15 17.06 -27.66 1.55
N ILE A 16 18.20 -27.05 1.22
CA ILE A 16 18.65 -25.75 1.78
C ILE A 16 17.77 -24.61 1.25
N ALA A 17 17.30 -24.70 0.01
CA ALA A 17 16.38 -23.74 -0.61
C ALA A 17 15.46 -24.43 -1.64
N ASP A 18 14.15 -24.17 -1.58
CA ASP A 18 13.19 -24.66 -2.56
C ASP A 18 13.26 -23.86 -3.86
N MET A 19 14.03 -24.35 -4.82
CA MET A 19 14.16 -23.75 -6.15
C MET A 19 13.18 -24.31 -7.18
N SER A 20 12.19 -25.11 -6.75
CA SER A 20 11.22 -25.72 -7.68
C SER A 20 10.37 -24.69 -8.44
N ALA A 21 10.35 -23.44 -7.98
CA ALA A 21 9.72 -22.30 -8.64
C ALA A 21 10.39 -21.87 -9.97
N LEU A 22 11.64 -22.28 -10.24
CA LEU A 22 12.38 -21.91 -11.45
C LEU A 22 12.40 -23.00 -12.52
N SER A 23 11.77 -24.16 -12.28
CA SER A 23 11.77 -25.26 -13.23
C SER A 23 10.99 -24.90 -14.51
N PRO A 24 11.58 -25.01 -15.72
CA PRO A 24 10.93 -24.66 -16.96
C PRO A 24 9.92 -25.76 -17.35
N GLY A 25 8.75 -25.72 -16.71
CA GLY A 25 7.65 -26.65 -17.01
C GLY A 25 6.90 -27.14 -15.78
N GLY A 26 6.23 -26.25 -15.04
CA GLY A 26 5.37 -26.64 -13.93
C GLY A 26 4.55 -25.47 -13.41
N GLY A 27 3.24 -25.53 -13.60
CA GLY A 27 2.31 -24.41 -13.41
C GLY A 27 2.28 -23.80 -12.00
N ARG A 28 1.76 -22.56 -11.96
CA ARG A 28 1.36 -21.75 -10.80
C ARG A 28 1.07 -22.60 -9.55
N LYS A 29 2.10 -22.95 -8.79
CA LYS A 29 1.94 -23.31 -7.38
C LYS A 29 2.13 -22.03 -6.61
N ARG A 30 1.07 -21.65 -5.87
CA ARG A 30 1.09 -20.52 -4.95
C ARG A 30 2.34 -20.67 -4.10
N PHE A 31 3.19 -19.65 -4.11
CA PHE A 31 4.23 -19.47 -3.12
C PHE A 31 3.56 -19.65 -1.76
N ALA A 32 3.77 -20.79 -1.11
CA ALA A 32 3.63 -20.85 0.33
C ALA A 32 4.84 -20.06 0.83
N SER A 33 4.64 -18.75 1.02
CA SER A 33 5.62 -17.88 1.66
C SER A 33 6.06 -18.56 2.96
N PRO A 34 7.36 -18.85 3.15
CA PRO A 34 7.94 -18.92 4.47
C PRO A 34 8.07 -17.52 5.09
N GLU A 35 7.61 -16.47 4.39
CA GLU A 35 7.52 -15.11 4.86
C GLU A 35 6.28 -14.90 5.75
N LYS A 36 6.18 -15.69 6.81
CA LYS A 36 5.36 -15.33 7.98
C LYS A 36 6.16 -15.22 9.27
N GLU A 37 7.46 -15.52 9.22
CA GLU A 37 8.35 -15.38 10.39
C GLU A 37 9.39 -14.24 10.26
N GLN A 38 9.43 -13.49 9.14
CA GLN A 38 10.31 -12.32 9.01
C GLN A 38 9.59 -10.96 9.06
N GLU A 39 8.25 -10.91 9.08
CA GLU A 39 7.51 -9.65 9.26
C GLU A 39 7.36 -9.22 10.74
N GLU A 40 7.91 -9.98 11.68
CA GLU A 40 7.84 -9.65 13.12
C GLU A 40 9.15 -9.08 13.70
N SER A 41 10.31 -9.26 13.07
CA SER A 41 11.59 -8.78 13.62
C SER A 41 12.00 -7.36 13.20
N GLY A 42 11.17 -6.66 12.42
CA GLY A 42 11.47 -5.30 11.94
C GLY A 42 10.54 -4.20 12.49
N ARG A 43 9.64 -4.53 13.42
CA ARG A 43 8.63 -3.59 13.94
C ARG A 43 9.09 -2.71 15.10
N GLU A 44 10.34 -2.82 15.56
CA GLU A 44 10.79 -2.14 16.79
C GLU A 44 11.59 -0.84 16.61
N GLU A 45 11.95 -0.38 15.40
CA GLU A 45 12.83 0.82 15.27
C GLU A 45 12.46 1.80 14.14
N ARG A 46 11.18 2.10 13.93
CA ARG A 46 10.79 3.21 13.04
C ARG A 46 9.88 4.20 13.77
N PRO A 47 10.42 5.05 14.65
CA PRO A 47 9.65 6.07 15.37
C PRO A 47 9.02 7.13 14.44
N TRP A 48 9.40 7.19 13.16
CA TRP A 48 8.75 8.01 12.14
C TRP A 48 7.62 7.30 11.38
N GLU A 49 7.49 5.98 11.53
CA GLU A 49 6.27 5.25 11.18
C GLU A 49 5.28 5.36 12.34
N ASP A 50 5.00 6.59 12.77
CA ASP A 50 3.86 6.89 13.63
C ASP A 50 2.61 6.44 12.86
N THR A 51 2.22 5.19 13.10
CA THR A 51 0.97 4.63 12.61
C THR A 51 -0.12 5.36 13.36
N PHE A 52 -0.52 6.54 12.87
CA PHE A 52 -1.65 7.27 13.41
C PHE A 52 -2.80 6.29 13.56
N THR A 53 -3.30 6.16 14.78
CA THR A 53 -4.46 5.32 15.04
C THR A 53 -5.62 5.79 14.16
N LYS A 54 -6.53 4.89 13.78
CA LYS A 54 -7.63 5.22 12.85
C LYS A 54 -8.48 6.39 13.36
N GLU A 55 -8.51 6.63 14.67
CA GLU A 55 -9.20 7.76 15.29
C GLU A 55 -8.45 9.09 15.12
N GLU A 56 -7.14 9.13 15.35
CA GLU A 56 -6.33 10.34 15.14
C GLU A 56 -6.41 10.81 13.69
N ARG A 57 -6.31 9.89 12.72
CA ARG A 57 -6.46 10.20 11.29
C ARG A 57 -7.80 10.86 11.00
N ARG A 58 -8.90 10.41 11.64
CA ARG A 58 -10.22 11.01 11.43
C ARG A 58 -10.27 12.45 11.94
N MET A 59 -9.69 12.74 13.10
CA MET A 59 -9.65 14.11 13.62
C MET A 59 -8.84 15.04 12.70
N TYR A 60 -7.67 14.60 12.23
CA TYR A 60 -6.87 15.36 11.27
C TYR A 60 -7.59 15.56 9.94
N THR A 61 -8.22 14.51 9.39
CA THR A 61 -8.99 14.63 8.14
C THR A 61 -10.17 15.56 8.28
N LEU A 62 -10.88 15.57 9.42
CA LEU A 62 -11.98 16.52 9.67
C LEU A 62 -11.47 17.97 9.73
N GLY A 63 -10.32 18.20 10.38
CA GLY A 63 -9.66 19.50 10.41
C GLY A 63 -9.25 19.97 9.00
N ALA A 64 -8.56 19.11 8.25
CA ALA A 64 -8.14 19.39 6.88
C ALA A 64 -9.33 19.61 5.94
N LEU A 65 -10.39 18.80 6.06
CA LEU A 65 -11.60 18.92 5.26
C LEU A 65 -12.32 20.24 5.52
N LYS A 66 -12.45 20.65 6.79
CA LYS A 66 -13.01 21.96 7.15
C LYS A 66 -12.20 23.11 6.55
N ALA A 67 -10.87 23.03 6.62
CA ALA A 67 -10.00 24.04 6.03
C ALA A 67 -10.15 24.12 4.50
N ALA A 68 -10.16 22.97 3.82
CA ALA A 68 -10.39 22.89 2.39
C ALA A 68 -11.76 23.46 1.98
N LEU A 69 -12.81 23.16 2.76
CA LEU A 69 -14.16 23.67 2.53
C LEU A 69 -14.22 25.20 2.70
N LEU A 70 -13.53 25.76 3.69
CA LEU A 70 -13.43 27.22 3.87
C LEU A 70 -12.75 27.89 2.68
N ILE A 71 -11.64 27.33 2.21
CA ILE A 71 -10.92 27.85 1.03
C ILE A 71 -11.84 27.83 -0.19
N ALA A 72 -12.51 26.70 -0.44
CA ALA A 72 -13.47 26.58 -1.54
C ALA A 72 -14.59 27.62 -1.46
N MET A 73 -15.12 27.88 -0.26
CA MET A 73 -16.19 28.86 -0.07
C MET A 73 -15.74 30.28 -0.45
N VAL A 74 -14.51 30.68 -0.09
CA VAL A 74 -13.95 31.99 -0.48
C VAL A 74 -13.89 32.13 -1.99
N PHE A 75 -13.46 31.08 -2.71
CA PHE A 75 -13.44 31.09 -4.16
C PHE A 75 -14.84 31.17 -4.77
N ILE A 76 -15.81 30.43 -4.25
CA ILE A 76 -17.20 30.50 -4.73
C ILE A 76 -17.77 31.90 -4.56
N ILE A 77 -17.56 32.53 -3.40
CA ILE A 77 -18.03 33.90 -3.14
C ILE A 77 -17.31 34.88 -4.07
N GLY A 78 -15.99 34.81 -4.17
CA GLY A 78 -15.21 35.70 -5.03
C GLY A 78 -15.62 35.61 -6.50
N LEU A 79 -15.71 34.39 -7.04
CA LEU A 79 -16.17 34.16 -8.40
C LEU A 79 -17.64 34.58 -8.60
N GLY A 80 -18.49 34.33 -7.60
CA GLY A 80 -19.89 34.76 -7.60
C GLY A 80 -20.02 36.28 -7.66
N LEU A 81 -19.25 37.02 -6.86
CA LEU A 81 -19.22 38.48 -6.87
C LEU A 81 -18.70 39.04 -8.19
N VAL A 82 -17.61 38.49 -8.73
CA VAL A 82 -17.09 38.90 -10.04
C VAL A 82 -18.10 38.66 -11.14
N THR A 83 -18.73 37.49 -11.16
CA THR A 83 -19.77 37.15 -12.14
C THR A 83 -20.97 38.07 -12.02
N ALA A 84 -21.45 38.33 -10.79
CA ALA A 84 -22.55 39.24 -10.54
C ALA A 84 -22.22 40.68 -10.96
N PHE A 85 -21.00 41.14 -10.69
CA PHE A 85 -20.54 42.46 -11.10
C PHE A 85 -20.49 42.61 -12.62
N LEU A 86 -19.97 41.61 -13.33
CA LEU A 86 -19.95 41.60 -14.79
C LEU A 86 -21.36 41.59 -15.39
N LEU A 87 -22.28 40.81 -14.82
CA LEU A 87 -23.69 40.81 -15.23
C LEU A 87 -24.35 42.16 -14.97
N PHE A 88 -24.06 42.80 -13.84
CA PHE A 88 -24.55 44.14 -13.52
C PHE A 88 -24.01 45.21 -14.47
N LEU A 89 -22.75 45.11 -14.90
CA LEU A 89 -22.17 46.03 -15.88
C LEU A 89 -22.74 45.86 -17.29
N TRP A 90 -23.15 44.63 -17.63
CA TRP A 90 -23.78 44.35 -18.93
C TRP A 90 -25.25 44.80 -18.92
N SER A 91 -25.96 44.59 -17.81
CA SER A 91 -27.38 44.95 -17.69
C SER A 91 -27.65 46.45 -17.80
#